data_AF-A0A6L7N5R7-F1
#
_entry.id   AF-A0A6L7N5R7-F1
#
_cell.length_a   1.000
_cell.length_b   1.000
_cell.length_c   1.000
_cell.angle_alpha   90.00
_cell.angle_beta   90.00
_cell.angle_gamma   90.00
#
_symmetry.space_group_name_H-M   'P 1'
#
loop_
_entity.id
_entity.type
_entity.pdbx_description
1 polymer ?
#
loop_
_entity_poly.entity_id
_entity_poly.type
_entity_poly.pdbx_seq_one_letter_code
_entity_poly.pdbx_strand_id
1 'polypeptide(L)'
;MWQLLEQELKFTVADRSVLDAVLASSHVQGLVIGDADPPAESFRGVYYDTPDLALQDKQCSLRARREGNRFRAALKMPGTIIDGLSVREEFEIDIRDWPTAVADLPDATFRSRVAAIIPAGSWLMPRIEVDMLRRVVHLAAGESRIELVLDEGEIHGGGRSVSLCEVELELIRGEVADVLALGGILENRFPLTRSTLSKHEIGLQLCEGADAAG
;
A
#
# COMPACT_ATOMS: atom_id res chain seq x y z
N MET A 1 -19.10 0.14 -0.81
CA MET A 1 -17.91 -0.37 -0.11
C MET A 1 -17.54 -1.75 -0.63
N TRP A 2 -16.25 -2.01 -0.81
CA TRP A 2 -15.69 -3.33 -1.08
C TRP A 2 -14.94 -3.82 0.18
N GLN A 3 -15.02 -5.11 0.46
CA GLN A 3 -14.20 -5.78 1.49
C GLN A 3 -13.25 -6.73 0.78
N LEU A 4 -11.99 -6.67 1.15
CA LEU A 4 -10.91 -7.45 0.56
C LEU A 4 -10.08 -8.06 1.70
N LEU A 5 -9.58 -9.27 1.46
CA LEU A 5 -8.45 -9.79 2.24
C LEU A 5 -7.21 -9.52 1.41
N GLU A 6 -6.52 -8.41 1.72
CA GLU A 6 -5.26 -8.03 1.08
C GLU A 6 -4.19 -9.04 1.50
N GLN A 7 -3.51 -9.62 0.51
CA GLN A 7 -2.42 -10.56 0.69
C GLN A 7 -1.29 -10.14 -0.25
N GLU A 8 -0.25 -9.54 0.30
CA GLU A 8 0.84 -8.93 -0.49
C GLU A 8 2.21 -9.32 0.06
N LEU A 9 3.17 -9.60 -0.83
CA LEU A 9 4.58 -9.75 -0.48
C LEU A 9 5.35 -8.49 -0.90
N LYS A 10 6.08 -7.88 0.03
CA LYS A 10 6.70 -6.58 -0.16
C LYS A 10 8.22 -6.62 -0.07
N PHE A 11 8.88 -5.87 -0.94
CA PHE A 11 10.32 -5.69 -0.95
C PHE A 11 10.74 -4.24 -1.14
N THR A 12 11.71 -3.76 -0.38
CA THR A 12 12.43 -2.51 -0.70
C THR A 12 13.57 -2.78 -1.67
N VAL A 13 13.89 -1.77 -2.48
CA VAL A 13 15.03 -1.77 -3.40
C VAL A 13 15.80 -0.45 -3.32
N ALA A 14 17.06 -0.48 -3.75
CA ALA A 14 17.95 0.69 -3.65
C ALA A 14 17.45 1.89 -4.47
N ASP A 15 16.98 1.65 -5.70
CA ASP A 15 16.55 2.71 -6.60
C ASP A 15 15.70 2.14 -7.76
N ARG A 16 15.20 3.07 -8.59
CA ARG A 16 14.39 2.79 -9.78
C ARG A 16 15.02 1.79 -10.76
N SER A 17 16.35 1.76 -10.89
CA SER A 17 16.99 0.86 -11.86
C SER A 17 16.72 -0.62 -11.54
N VAL A 18 16.55 -0.95 -10.25
CA VAL A 18 16.14 -2.29 -9.82
C VAL A 18 14.69 -2.57 -10.21
N LEU A 19 13.78 -1.59 -10.06
CA LEU A 19 12.39 -1.73 -10.48
C LEU A 19 12.28 -1.99 -12.00
N ASP A 20 13.04 -1.23 -12.79
CA ASP A 20 13.11 -1.38 -14.25
C ASP A 20 13.68 -2.76 -14.64
N ALA A 21 14.70 -3.24 -13.92
CA ALA A 21 15.30 -4.54 -14.15
C ALA A 21 14.35 -5.71 -13.79
N VAL A 22 13.57 -5.57 -12.71
CA VAL A 22 12.51 -6.54 -12.34
C VAL A 22 11.46 -6.61 -13.44
N LEU A 23 10.94 -5.46 -13.87
CA LEU A 23 9.91 -5.36 -14.91
C LEU A 23 10.37 -5.98 -16.22
N ALA A 24 11.59 -5.66 -16.68
CA ALA A 24 12.14 -6.14 -17.95
C ALA A 24 12.56 -7.63 -17.92
N SER A 25 12.52 -8.28 -16.75
CA SER A 25 13.01 -9.65 -16.60
C SER A 25 12.13 -10.67 -17.33
N SER A 26 12.73 -11.72 -17.88
CA SER A 26 11.98 -12.82 -18.52
C SER A 26 11.03 -13.55 -17.55
N HIS A 27 11.34 -13.53 -16.25
CA HIS A 27 10.51 -14.13 -15.21
C HIS A 27 9.19 -13.36 -15.01
N VAL A 28 9.22 -12.03 -15.19
CA VAL A 28 8.01 -11.19 -15.16
C VAL A 28 7.34 -11.19 -16.53
N GLN A 29 8.09 -10.87 -17.59
CA GLN A 29 7.57 -10.72 -18.96
C GLN A 29 6.90 -11.99 -19.48
N GLY A 30 7.38 -13.18 -19.07
CA GLY A 30 6.74 -14.45 -19.43
C GLY A 30 5.39 -14.73 -18.76
N LEU A 31 5.05 -13.96 -17.71
CA LEU A 31 3.81 -14.12 -16.94
C LEU A 31 2.81 -12.98 -17.18
N VAL A 32 3.19 -11.91 -17.88
CA VAL A 32 2.33 -10.74 -18.07
C VAL A 32 1.05 -11.10 -18.80
N ILE A 33 -0.06 -10.56 -18.30
CA ILE A 33 -1.35 -10.52 -18.97
C ILE A 33 -1.77 -9.07 -19.22
N GLY A 34 -1.94 -8.70 -20.49
CA GLY A 34 -2.28 -7.33 -20.88
C GLY A 34 -1.04 -6.52 -21.27
N ASP A 35 -0.92 -5.31 -20.72
CA ASP A 35 0.20 -4.41 -21.00
C ASP A 35 1.43 -4.79 -20.18
N ALA A 36 2.59 -4.93 -20.85
CA ALA A 36 3.83 -5.39 -20.25
C ALA A 36 4.76 -4.26 -19.80
N ASP A 37 4.47 -3.03 -20.22
CA ASP A 37 5.18 -1.82 -19.79
C ASP A 37 4.21 -0.65 -19.68
N PRO A 38 3.24 -0.72 -18.74
CA PRO A 38 2.28 0.34 -18.55
C PRO A 38 2.98 1.61 -18.04
N PRO A 39 2.49 2.80 -18.42
CA PRO A 39 3.05 4.06 -17.96
C PRO A 39 2.94 4.16 -16.43
N ALA A 40 3.91 4.85 -15.82
CA ALA A 40 3.82 5.20 -14.41
C ALA A 40 2.68 6.20 -14.17
N GLU A 41 1.85 5.95 -13.17
CA GLU A 41 0.77 6.82 -12.74
C GLU A 41 1.11 7.50 -11.41
N SER A 42 0.65 8.75 -11.24
CA SER A 42 0.78 9.44 -9.95
C SER A 42 -0.19 8.86 -8.94
N PHE A 43 0.36 8.39 -7.83
CA PHE A 43 -0.36 7.83 -6.69
C PHE A 43 -0.10 8.71 -5.47
N ARG A 44 -1.10 9.51 -5.09
CA ARG A 44 -1.03 10.37 -3.89
C ARG A 44 -1.97 9.87 -2.82
N GLY A 45 -1.44 9.62 -1.64
CA GLY A 45 -2.20 9.18 -0.48
C GLY A 45 -1.95 10.06 0.74
N VAL A 46 -2.98 10.23 1.55
CA VAL A 46 -2.91 10.88 2.85
C VAL A 46 -3.47 9.92 3.88
N TYR A 47 -2.67 9.58 4.88
CA TYR A 47 -3.11 8.82 6.04
C TYR A 47 -3.60 9.79 7.11
N TYR A 48 -4.77 9.48 7.64
CA TYR A 48 -5.44 10.26 8.67
C TYR A 48 -5.46 9.49 9.98
N ASP A 49 -5.36 10.24 11.07
CA ASP A 49 -5.66 9.76 12.41
C ASP A 49 -6.37 10.85 13.22
N THR A 50 -6.86 10.49 14.39
CA THR A 50 -7.34 11.46 15.37
C THR A 50 -6.15 12.18 16.03
N PRO A 51 -6.36 13.36 16.66
CA PRO A 51 -5.29 14.07 17.36
C PRO A 51 -4.57 13.24 18.44
N ASP A 52 -5.27 12.27 19.03
CA ASP A 52 -4.80 11.33 20.04
C ASP A 52 -4.34 9.97 19.47
N LEU A 53 -4.21 9.84 18.14
CA LEU A 53 -3.64 8.66 17.46
C LEU A 53 -4.44 7.34 17.69
N ALA A 54 -5.76 7.45 17.77
CA ALA A 54 -6.61 6.33 18.15
C ALA A 54 -6.67 5.20 17.09
N LEU A 55 -6.45 5.49 15.80
CA LEU A 55 -6.33 4.43 14.78
C LEU A 55 -4.99 3.70 14.91
N GLN A 56 -3.88 4.44 15.07
CA GLN A 56 -2.55 3.88 15.32
C GLN A 56 -2.55 2.96 16.55
N ASP A 57 -3.14 3.40 17.67
CA ASP A 57 -3.25 2.61 18.91
C ASP A 57 -3.97 1.27 18.71
N LYS A 58 -4.81 1.18 17.68
CA LYS A 58 -5.55 -0.02 17.30
C LYS A 58 -4.93 -0.74 16.11
N GLN A 59 -3.72 -0.37 15.69
CA GLN A 59 -3.02 -0.92 14.51
C GLN A 59 -3.89 -0.86 13.24
N CYS A 60 -4.74 0.15 13.15
CA CYS A 60 -5.58 0.44 11.99
C CYS A 60 -4.98 1.61 11.21
N SER A 61 -5.30 1.71 9.92
CA SER A 61 -4.95 2.91 9.14
C SER A 61 -6.12 3.34 8.27
N LEU A 62 -6.41 4.64 8.25
CA LEU A 62 -7.37 5.26 7.34
C LEU A 62 -6.62 6.11 6.32
N ARG A 63 -6.71 5.75 5.05
CA ARG A 63 -6.05 6.48 3.95
C ARG A 63 -7.09 7.01 2.99
N ALA A 64 -7.00 8.28 2.61
CA ALA A 64 -7.58 8.74 1.35
C ALA A 64 -6.50 8.77 0.29
N ARG A 65 -6.85 8.50 -0.97
CA ARG A 65 -5.91 8.56 -2.09
C ARG A 65 -6.57 9.10 -3.35
N ARG A 66 -5.76 9.70 -4.22
CA ARG A 66 -6.15 10.12 -5.56
C ARG A 66 -5.45 9.26 -6.60
N GLU A 67 -6.25 8.63 -7.47
CA GLU A 67 -5.83 7.85 -8.62
C GLU A 67 -6.41 8.53 -9.88
N GLY A 68 -5.55 9.24 -10.62
CA GLY A 68 -6.01 10.11 -11.71
C GLY A 68 -7.04 11.15 -11.24
N ASN A 69 -8.29 11.03 -11.70
CA ASN A 69 -9.41 11.91 -11.33
C ASN A 69 -10.36 11.32 -10.26
N ARG A 70 -10.04 10.14 -9.72
CA ARG A 70 -10.88 9.47 -8.73
C ARG A 70 -10.23 9.55 -7.36
N PHE A 71 -11.06 9.68 -6.33
CA PHE A 71 -10.62 9.57 -4.95
C PHE A 71 -11.19 8.30 -4.32
N ARG A 72 -10.38 7.64 -3.51
CA ARG A 72 -10.79 6.50 -2.70
C ARG A 72 -10.39 6.69 -1.26
N ALA A 73 -11.18 6.15 -0.35
CA ALA A 73 -10.78 5.93 1.04
C ALA A 73 -10.64 4.43 1.30
N ALA A 74 -9.63 4.09 2.09
CA ALA A 74 -9.31 2.75 2.52
C ALA A 74 -9.19 2.71 4.05
N LEU A 75 -9.88 1.78 4.70
CA LEU A 75 -9.69 1.42 6.10
C LEU A 75 -9.04 0.04 6.15
N LYS A 76 -7.80 -0.01 6.64
CA LYS A 76 -7.05 -1.24 6.82
C LYS A 76 -7.09 -1.64 8.30
N MET A 77 -7.52 -2.87 8.55
CA MET A 77 -7.62 -3.45 9.89
C MET A 77 -6.27 -4.05 10.33
N PRO A 78 -6.12 -4.40 11.62
CA PRO A 78 -4.96 -5.14 12.08
C PRO A 78 -4.82 -6.45 11.31
N GLY A 79 -3.57 -6.84 11.06
CA GLY A 79 -3.26 -8.05 10.32
C GLY A 79 -1.94 -8.64 10.76
N THR A 80 -1.44 -9.57 9.95
CA THR A 80 -0.16 -10.24 10.21
C THR A 80 0.85 -9.85 9.13
N ILE A 81 2.09 -9.62 9.55
CA ILE A 81 3.22 -9.45 8.63
C ILE A 81 4.31 -10.44 9.05
N ILE A 82 4.70 -11.34 8.16
CA ILE A 82 5.72 -12.36 8.41
C ILE A 82 6.63 -12.44 7.17
N ASP A 83 7.92 -12.19 7.34
CA ASP A 83 8.93 -12.24 6.27
C ASP A 83 8.48 -11.53 4.99
N GLY A 84 7.98 -10.30 5.13
CA GLY A 84 7.50 -9.44 4.05
C GLY A 84 6.09 -9.74 3.52
N LEU A 85 5.48 -10.87 3.90
CA LEU A 85 4.10 -11.19 3.54
C LEU A 85 3.13 -10.54 4.52
N SER A 86 2.35 -9.57 4.04
CA SER A 86 1.28 -8.90 4.78
C SER A 86 -0.08 -9.50 4.43
N VAL A 87 -0.88 -9.81 5.45
CA VAL A 87 -2.25 -10.29 5.33
C VAL A 87 -3.16 -9.48 6.24
N ARG A 88 -4.13 -8.75 5.68
CA ARG A 88 -5.06 -7.94 6.46
C ARG A 88 -6.38 -7.70 5.75
N GLU A 89 -7.43 -7.45 6.52
CA GLU A 89 -8.69 -6.98 5.96
C GLU A 89 -8.59 -5.50 5.57
N GLU A 90 -9.05 -5.19 4.36
CA GLU A 90 -9.20 -3.83 3.86
C GLU A 90 -10.64 -3.58 3.41
N PHE A 91 -11.12 -2.39 3.72
CA PHE A 91 -12.37 -1.86 3.21
C PHE A 91 -12.07 -0.66 2.33
N GLU A 92 -12.67 -0.59 1.15
CA GLU A 92 -12.52 0.55 0.23
C GLU A 92 -13.87 1.17 -0.14
N ILE A 93 -13.86 2.49 -0.35
CA ILE A 93 -14.99 3.26 -0.90
C ILE A 93 -14.49 4.34 -1.85
N ASP A 94 -15.31 4.68 -2.84
CA ASP A 94 -15.15 5.93 -3.59
C ASP A 94 -15.53 7.13 -2.72
N ILE A 95 -14.74 8.20 -2.80
CA ILE A 95 -15.00 9.49 -2.15
C ILE A 95 -14.92 10.62 -3.17
N ARG A 96 -15.34 11.84 -2.80
CA ARG A 96 -15.37 12.99 -3.72
C ARG A 96 -14.16 13.91 -3.60
N ASP A 97 -13.55 13.97 -2.43
CA ASP A 97 -12.44 14.84 -2.08
C ASP A 97 -11.73 14.30 -0.83
N TRP A 98 -10.65 14.96 -0.40
CA TRP A 98 -9.94 14.70 0.85
C TRP A 98 -10.86 14.89 2.07
N PRO A 99 -11.04 13.86 2.93
CA PRO A 99 -11.89 13.98 4.11
C PRO A 99 -11.22 14.84 5.19
N THR A 100 -12.02 15.61 5.92
CA THR A 100 -11.60 16.39 7.10
C THR A 100 -12.21 15.83 8.40
N ALA A 101 -13.29 15.07 8.28
CA ALA A 101 -13.92 14.33 9.36
C ALA A 101 -14.48 13.00 8.86
N VAL A 102 -14.73 12.06 9.78
CA VAL A 102 -15.37 10.77 9.46
C VAL A 102 -16.74 10.96 8.80
N ALA A 103 -17.44 12.06 9.12
CA ALA A 103 -18.74 12.39 8.55
C ALA A 103 -18.70 12.67 7.03
N ASP A 104 -17.53 13.03 6.48
CA ASP A 104 -17.36 13.34 5.05
C ASP A 104 -17.36 12.07 4.17
N LEU A 105 -17.12 10.90 4.77
CA LEU A 105 -17.09 9.63 4.07
C LEU A 105 -18.52 9.22 3.66
N PRO A 106 -18.82 8.97 2.38
CA PRO A 106 -20.20 8.85 1.89
C PRO A 106 -20.91 7.57 2.33
N ASP A 107 -20.18 6.46 2.48
CA ASP A 107 -20.75 5.14 2.79
C ASP A 107 -21.00 4.97 4.29
N ALA A 108 -22.25 4.70 4.68
CA ALA A 108 -22.65 4.59 6.07
C ALA A 108 -22.06 3.35 6.78
N THR A 109 -21.87 2.25 6.05
CA THR A 109 -21.27 1.03 6.60
C THR A 109 -19.79 1.25 6.86
N PHE A 110 -19.09 1.89 5.93
CA PHE A 110 -17.69 2.30 6.09
C PHE A 110 -17.52 3.24 7.30
N ARG A 111 -18.36 4.29 7.40
CA ARG A 111 -18.38 5.17 8.57
C ARG A 111 -18.60 4.42 9.87
N SER A 112 -19.50 3.44 9.88
CA SER A 112 -19.78 2.63 11.07
C SER A 112 -18.58 1.78 11.50
N ARG A 113 -17.80 1.26 10.54
CA ARG A 113 -16.55 0.55 10.82
C ARG A 113 -15.48 1.47 11.41
N VAL A 114 -15.30 2.66 10.84
CA VAL A 114 -14.41 3.69 11.41
C VAL A 114 -14.89 4.07 12.81
N ALA A 115 -16.21 4.27 13.00
CA ALA A 115 -16.83 4.64 14.26
C ALA A 115 -16.70 3.58 15.37
N ALA A 116 -16.43 2.32 15.00
CA ALA A 116 -16.16 1.24 15.95
C ALA A 116 -14.73 1.30 16.53
N ILE A 117 -13.83 2.06 15.88
CA ILE A 117 -12.44 2.22 16.28
C ILE A 117 -12.26 3.58 16.98
N ILE A 118 -12.79 4.65 16.38
CA ILE A 118 -12.73 6.02 16.90
C ILE A 118 -14.14 6.60 17.02
N PRO A 119 -14.44 7.49 17.98
CA PRO A 119 -15.78 8.05 18.13
C PRO A 119 -16.32 8.73 16.86
N ALA A 120 -17.60 8.53 16.57
CA ALA A 120 -18.27 9.23 15.47
C ALA A 120 -18.19 10.76 15.70
N GLY A 121 -17.75 11.49 14.67
CA GLY A 121 -17.54 12.94 14.75
C GLY A 121 -16.13 13.37 15.15
N SER A 122 -15.20 12.42 15.33
CA SER A 122 -13.78 12.75 15.52
C SER A 122 -13.22 13.53 14.32
N TRP A 123 -12.42 14.53 14.63
CA TRP A 123 -11.63 15.26 13.64
C TRP A 123 -10.54 14.36 13.08
N LEU A 124 -10.37 14.38 11.77
CA LEU A 124 -9.29 13.68 11.11
C LEU A 124 -8.17 14.67 10.83
N MET A 125 -6.96 14.34 11.27
CA MET A 125 -5.76 15.11 10.96
C MET A 125 -4.94 14.34 9.92
N PRO A 126 -4.48 14.97 8.83
CA PRO A 126 -3.47 14.38 7.99
C PRO A 126 -2.20 14.17 8.81
N ARG A 127 -1.67 12.94 8.80
CA ARG A 127 -0.47 12.56 9.56
C ARG A 127 0.72 12.30 8.65
N ILE A 128 0.44 11.57 7.57
CA ILE A 128 1.45 11.06 6.65
C ILE A 128 0.94 11.29 5.23
N GLU A 129 1.83 11.77 4.36
CA GLU A 129 1.56 11.89 2.94
C GLU A 129 2.49 10.94 2.18
N VAL A 130 1.96 10.29 1.15
CA VAL A 130 2.74 9.47 0.22
C VAL A 130 2.54 10.01 -1.18
N ASP A 131 3.64 10.29 -1.88
CA ASP A 131 3.63 10.69 -3.29
C ASP A 131 4.51 9.73 -4.06
N MET A 132 3.87 8.86 -4.85
CA MET A 132 4.52 7.77 -5.57
C MET A 132 4.23 7.88 -7.07
N LEU A 133 5.21 7.47 -7.87
CA LEU A 133 5.00 7.03 -9.24
C LEU A 133 4.86 5.52 -9.22
N ARG A 134 3.67 5.04 -9.60
CA ARG A 134 3.29 3.62 -9.53
C ARG A 134 3.15 3.04 -10.92
N ARG A 135 3.79 1.91 -11.17
CA ARG A 135 3.47 1.02 -12.31
C ARG A 135 2.81 -0.24 -11.77
N VAL A 136 1.74 -0.70 -12.43
CA VAL A 136 1.04 -1.94 -12.07
C VAL A 136 0.98 -2.84 -13.28
N VAL A 137 1.50 -4.06 -13.14
CA VAL A 137 1.44 -5.10 -14.18
C VAL A 137 0.69 -6.30 -13.64
N HIS A 138 -0.24 -6.83 -14.41
CA HIS A 138 -0.97 -8.04 -14.03
C HIS A 138 -0.23 -9.27 -14.55
N LEU A 139 -0.06 -10.26 -13.68
CA LEU A 139 0.65 -11.51 -13.96
C LEU A 139 -0.29 -12.70 -13.80
N ALA A 140 -0.10 -13.72 -14.64
CA ALA A 140 -0.71 -15.03 -14.51
C ALA A 140 0.34 -16.07 -14.13
N ALA A 141 0.26 -16.60 -12.90
CA ALA A 141 1.10 -17.67 -12.40
C ALA A 141 0.24 -18.91 -12.15
N GLY A 142 0.22 -19.83 -13.13
CA GLY A 142 -0.74 -20.93 -13.12
C GLY A 142 -2.18 -20.41 -13.17
N GLU A 143 -2.99 -20.78 -12.17
CA GLU A 143 -4.38 -20.31 -12.03
C GLU A 143 -4.50 -19.00 -11.22
N SER A 144 -3.40 -18.57 -10.59
CA SER A 144 -3.35 -17.36 -9.77
C SER A 144 -3.19 -16.10 -10.61
N ARG A 145 -3.80 -15.01 -10.16
CA ARG A 145 -3.57 -13.66 -10.68
C ARG A 145 -2.91 -12.81 -9.61
N ILE A 146 -1.81 -12.19 -10.00
CA ILE A 146 -0.96 -11.39 -9.13
C ILE A 146 -0.82 -10.01 -9.76
N GLU A 147 -0.92 -8.95 -8.97
CA GLU A 147 -0.47 -7.61 -9.36
C GLU A 147 0.98 -7.41 -8.91
N LEU A 148 1.84 -7.10 -9.87
CA LEU A 148 3.17 -6.58 -9.62
C LEU A 148 3.08 -5.06 -9.57
N VAL A 149 3.31 -4.50 -8.40
CA VAL A 149 3.29 -3.06 -8.16
C VAL A 149 4.73 -2.59 -7.98
N LEU A 150 5.12 -1.57 -8.74
CA LEU A 150 6.43 -0.94 -8.67
C LEU A 150 6.24 0.52 -8.29
N ASP A 151 6.63 0.87 -7.08
CA ASP A 151 6.53 2.23 -6.55
C ASP A 151 7.91 2.89 -6.46
N GLU A 152 7.97 4.14 -6.90
CA GLU A 152 9.11 5.04 -6.68
C GLU A 152 8.57 6.40 -6.20
N GLY A 153 9.05 6.89 -5.06
CA GLY A 153 8.61 8.18 -4.57
C GLY A 153 9.06 8.51 -3.16
N GLU A 154 8.24 9.24 -2.43
CA GLU A 154 8.57 9.78 -1.11
C GLU A 154 7.41 9.61 -0.12
N ILE A 155 7.76 9.34 1.13
CA ILE A 155 6.86 9.34 2.28
C ILE A 155 7.22 10.54 3.14
N HIS A 156 6.22 11.33 3.53
CA HIS A 156 6.36 12.49 4.40
C HIS A 156 5.62 12.27 5.71
N GLY A 157 6.26 12.61 6.83
CA GLY A 157 5.67 12.50 8.16
C GLY A 157 6.39 13.39 9.17
N GLY A 158 5.65 14.13 9.99
CA GLY A 158 6.23 15.00 11.04
C GLY A 158 7.22 16.06 10.54
N GLY A 159 7.05 16.55 9.31
CA GLY A 159 7.98 17.49 8.68
C GLY A 159 9.29 16.88 8.18
N ARG A 160 9.42 15.55 8.21
CA ARG A 160 10.52 14.77 7.64
C ARG A 160 10.03 14.01 6.42
N SER A 161 10.96 13.49 5.64
CA SER A 161 10.64 12.64 4.50
C SER A 161 11.72 11.60 4.22
N VAL A 162 11.34 10.54 3.51
CA VAL A 162 12.23 9.47 3.05
C VAL A 162 11.83 8.99 1.66
N SER A 163 12.82 8.85 0.77
CA SER A 163 12.62 8.24 -0.53
C SER A 163 12.40 6.73 -0.39
N LEU A 164 11.52 6.17 -1.21
CA LEU A 164 11.20 4.75 -1.20
C LEU A 164 11.12 4.24 -2.65
N CYS A 165 11.77 3.11 -2.90
CA CYS A 165 11.52 2.27 -4.06
C CYS A 165 11.08 0.90 -3.56
N GLU A 166 9.94 0.41 -4.06
CA GLU A 166 9.30 -0.79 -3.54
C GLU A 166 8.72 -1.67 -4.66
N VAL A 167 8.82 -2.98 -4.46
CA VAL A 167 8.15 -4.01 -5.26
C VAL A 167 7.12 -4.69 -4.36
N GLU A 168 5.85 -4.65 -4.75
CA GLU A 168 4.77 -5.42 -4.10
C GLU A 168 4.24 -6.48 -5.07
N LEU A 169 4.02 -7.70 -4.59
CA LEU A 169 3.30 -8.76 -5.28
C LEU A 169 1.98 -9.00 -4.54
N GLU A 170 0.88 -8.50 -5.08
CA GLU A 170 -0.45 -8.59 -4.46
C GLU A 170 -1.28 -9.71 -5.10
N LEU A 171 -1.85 -10.60 -4.29
CA LEU A 171 -2.71 -11.67 -4.75
C LEU A 171 -4.12 -11.14 -5.04
N ILE A 172 -4.50 -11.11 -6.32
CA ILE A 172 -5.87 -10.75 -6.72
C ILE A 172 -6.82 -11.93 -6.59
N ARG A 173 -6.35 -13.13 -6.96
CA ARG A 173 -7.05 -14.41 -6.76
C ARG A 173 -6.09 -15.58 -6.91
N GLY A 174 -6.41 -16.71 -6.29
CA GLY A 174 -5.63 -17.93 -6.36
C GLY A 174 -4.93 -18.21 -5.04
N GLU A 175 -3.68 -18.66 -5.11
CA GLU A 175 -2.94 -19.18 -3.96
C GLU A 175 -1.76 -18.27 -3.58
N VAL A 176 -1.63 -17.96 -2.28
CA VAL A 176 -0.47 -17.20 -1.74
C VAL A 176 0.85 -17.91 -2.02
N ALA A 177 0.85 -19.24 -2.18
CA ALA A 177 2.03 -20.00 -2.55
C ALA A 177 2.66 -19.52 -3.88
N ASP A 178 1.85 -19.09 -4.84
CA ASP A 178 2.35 -18.59 -6.13
C ASP A 178 3.00 -17.20 -5.99
N VAL A 179 2.46 -16.35 -5.10
CA VAL A 179 3.09 -15.06 -4.73
C VAL A 179 4.45 -15.30 -4.07
N LEU A 180 4.51 -16.22 -3.11
CA LEU A 180 5.77 -16.55 -2.43
C LEU A 180 6.80 -17.18 -3.37
N ALA A 181 6.36 -18.05 -4.28
CA ALA A 181 7.23 -18.67 -5.26
C ALA A 181 7.82 -17.64 -6.23
N LEU A 182 6.98 -16.74 -6.77
CA LEU A 182 7.45 -15.65 -7.63
C LEU A 182 8.37 -14.70 -6.86
N GLY A 183 8.00 -14.31 -5.64
CA GLY A 183 8.84 -13.47 -4.77
C GLY A 183 10.23 -14.08 -4.54
N GLY A 184 10.29 -15.38 -4.25
CA GLY A 184 11.57 -16.08 -4.10
C GLY A 184 12.41 -16.12 -5.37
N ILE A 185 11.79 -16.21 -6.56
CA ILE A 185 12.51 -16.11 -7.84
C ILE A 185 13.11 -14.72 -8.02
N LEU A 186 12.34 -13.67 -7.72
CA LEU A 186 12.79 -12.28 -7.87
C LEU A 186 13.90 -11.94 -6.86
N GLU A 187 13.74 -12.34 -5.60
CA GLU A 187 14.71 -12.13 -4.51
C GLU A 187 16.06 -12.82 -4.80
N ASN A 188 16.05 -13.98 -5.46
CA ASN A 188 17.28 -14.65 -5.89
C ASN A 188 17.98 -13.98 -7.07
N ARG A 189 17.28 -13.12 -7.83
CA ARG A 189 17.79 -12.53 -9.08
C ARG A 189 18.16 -11.06 -8.95
N PHE A 190 17.49 -10.35 -8.06
CA PHE A 190 17.61 -8.91 -7.88
C PHE A 190 17.93 -8.59 -6.42
N PRO A 191 18.58 -7.45 -6.12
CA PRO A 191 18.86 -7.03 -4.75
C PRO A 191 17.58 -6.52 -4.07
N LEU A 192 16.66 -7.44 -3.79
CA LEU A 192 15.40 -7.17 -3.07
C LEU A 192 15.59 -7.46 -1.59
N THR A 193 15.09 -6.58 -0.71
CA THR A 193 15.05 -6.83 0.73
C THR A 193 13.60 -6.93 1.17
N ARG A 194 13.20 -8.02 1.82
CA ARG A 194 11.82 -8.15 2.32
C ARG A 194 11.50 -7.06 3.33
N SER A 195 10.40 -6.35 3.12
CA SER A 195 9.98 -5.27 4.01
C SER A 195 8.81 -5.70 4.88
N THR A 196 8.96 -5.57 6.19
CA THR A 196 7.86 -5.77 7.14
C THR A 196 7.14 -4.49 7.52
N LEU A 197 7.56 -3.34 6.95
CA LEU A 197 6.96 -2.05 7.24
C LEU A 197 6.06 -1.63 6.08
N SER A 198 4.86 -1.21 6.40
CA SER A 198 3.99 -0.48 5.48
C SER A 198 4.42 0.97 5.33
N LYS A 199 4.02 1.61 4.23
CA LYS A 199 4.22 3.05 4.00
C LYS A 199 3.64 3.90 5.16
N HIS A 200 2.57 3.43 5.80
CA HIS A 200 2.02 4.04 7.01
C HIS A 200 2.99 3.95 8.19
N GLU A 201 3.53 2.77 8.49
CA GLU A 201 4.47 2.58 9.60
C GLU A 201 5.78 3.34 9.40
N ILE A 202 6.30 3.40 8.17
CA ILE A 202 7.44 4.25 7.82
C ILE A 202 7.12 5.73 8.13
N GLY A 203 5.95 6.20 7.70
CA GLY A 203 5.51 7.57 7.97
C GLY A 203 5.34 7.87 9.46
N LEU A 204 4.90 6.90 10.25
CA LEU A 204 4.78 7.03 11.72
C LEU A 204 6.17 7.14 12.36
N GLN A 205 7.13 6.32 11.94
CA GLN A 205 8.52 6.43 12.40
C GLN A 205 9.11 7.82 12.10
N LEU A 206 8.84 8.36 10.91
CA LEU A 206 9.21 9.74 10.57
C LEU A 206 8.53 10.76 11.48
N CYS A 207 7.27 10.57 11.88
CA CYS A 207 6.59 11.46 12.83
C CYS A 207 7.25 11.45 14.21
N GLU A 208 7.64 10.27 14.68
CA GLU A 208 8.29 10.06 15.98
C GLU A 208 9.76 10.54 15.98
N GLY A 209 10.33 10.80 14.81
CA GLY A 209 11.73 11.21 14.66
C GLY A 209 12.71 10.06 14.80
N ALA A 210 12.25 8.83 14.62
CA ALA A 210 13.12 7.72 14.32
C ALA A 210 13.67 7.88 12.91
N ASP A 211 14.95 7.60 12.72
CA ASP A 211 15.47 7.37 11.36
C ASP A 211 14.75 6.13 10.82
N ALA A 212 14.06 6.28 9.68
CA ALA A 212 13.46 5.16 8.97
C ALA A 212 14.60 4.24 8.49
N ALA A 213 15.00 3.30 9.34
CA ALA A 213 16.07 2.36 9.04
C ALA A 213 15.53 1.33 8.03
N GLY A 214 16.22 1.28 6.88
CA GLY A 214 15.88 0.45 5.72
C GLY A 214 16.12 -1.04 5.88
#